data_AF-A4B8Y0-F1
#
_entry.id   AF-A4B8Y0-F1
#
_cell.length_a   1.000
_cell.length_b   1.000
_cell.length_c   1.000
_cell.angle_alpha   90.00
_cell.angle_beta   90.00
_cell.angle_gamma   90.00
#
_symmetry.space_group_name_H-M   'P 1'
#
loop_
_entity.id
_entity.type
_entity.pdbx_description
1 polymer ?
#
loop_
_entity_poly.entity_id
_entity_poly.type
_entity_poly.pdbx_seq_one_letter_code
_entity_poly.pdbx_strand_id
1 'polypeptide(L)'
;MTALVSSETKPGRRLWFFVLLWVATVFAALVALFYDQTVVFDDAGRVSGAYPNVAGYLAALQSQVSTGLPNDKAVIIRITEAGCPCNIGSSGHWQEMQQKYDDTLFIEQPLKSAPSSLQALIPATPMALYLDSQGQLLYAGPFSQGVLCNSNNSLVEAYVTGEIRQHYAPLDAAGCYCSLR
;
A
#
# COMPACT_ATOMS: atom_id res chain seq x y z
N MET A 1 3.35 -43.01 51.59
CA MET A 1 2.47 -41.92 51.11
C MET A 1 3.05 -40.61 51.62
N THR A 2 3.77 -39.87 50.79
CA THR A 2 4.18 -38.50 51.15
C THR A 2 4.22 -37.69 49.85
N ALA A 3 3.13 -36.96 49.60
CA ALA A 3 3.04 -36.04 48.48
C ALA A 3 3.93 -34.84 48.76
N LEU A 4 4.90 -34.59 47.87
CA LEU A 4 5.64 -33.33 47.84
C LEU A 4 4.69 -32.25 47.31
N VAL A 5 4.14 -31.45 48.21
CA VAL A 5 3.38 -30.24 47.86
C VAL A 5 4.40 -29.17 47.47
N SER A 6 4.53 -28.93 46.17
CA SER A 6 5.26 -27.78 45.63
C SER A 6 4.49 -26.51 45.99
N SER A 7 5.05 -25.70 46.89
CA SER A 7 4.46 -24.40 47.23
C SER A 7 4.63 -23.45 46.05
N GLU A 8 3.54 -23.10 45.36
CA GLU A 8 3.56 -22.03 44.37
C GLU A 8 3.80 -20.69 45.09
N THR A 9 5.01 -20.14 44.92
CA THR A 9 5.37 -18.84 45.46
C THR A 9 4.65 -17.75 44.66
N LYS A 10 3.64 -17.14 45.29
CA LYS A 10 2.85 -16.05 44.68
C LYS A 10 3.80 -14.90 44.32
N PRO A 11 3.93 -14.52 43.04
CA PRO A 11 4.89 -13.50 42.62
C PRO A 11 4.62 -12.19 43.39
N GLY A 12 5.65 -11.69 44.07
CA GLY A 12 5.53 -10.54 44.96
C GLY A 12 5.07 -9.29 44.21
N ARG A 13 4.32 -8.40 44.89
CA ARG A 13 3.77 -7.15 44.31
C ARG A 13 4.82 -6.28 43.60
N ARG A 14 6.09 -6.36 44.01
CA ARG A 14 7.23 -5.68 43.36
C ARG A 14 7.58 -6.28 41.99
N LEU A 15 7.55 -7.61 41.85
CA LEU A 15 7.81 -8.29 40.58
C LEU A 15 6.75 -7.90 39.54
N TRP A 16 5.47 -7.89 39.93
CA TRP A 16 4.37 -7.44 39.07
C TRP A 16 4.51 -5.99 38.61
N PHE A 17 5.01 -5.10 39.46
CA PHE A 17 5.28 -3.72 39.07
C PHE A 17 6.32 -3.65 37.93
N PHE A 18 7.43 -4.38 38.04
CA PHE A 18 8.45 -4.42 36.98
C PHE A 18 7.93 -5.07 35.70
N VAL A 19 7.13 -6.13 35.80
CA VAL A 19 6.49 -6.77 34.64
C VAL A 19 5.54 -5.80 33.94
N LEU A 20 4.68 -5.10 34.67
CA LEU A 20 3.75 -4.13 34.09
C LEU A 20 4.48 -2.93 33.49
N LEU A 21 5.54 -2.43 34.15
CA LEU A 21 6.37 -1.36 33.60
C LEU A 21 7.05 -1.78 32.30
N TRP A 22 7.58 -3.01 32.24
CA TRP A 22 8.18 -3.57 31.04
C TRP A 22 7.17 -3.70 29.91
N VAL A 23 5.99 -4.27 30.18
CA VAL A 23 4.90 -4.37 29.18
C VAL A 23 4.48 -2.98 28.69
N ALA A 24 4.31 -2.00 29.59
CA ALA A 24 3.94 -0.65 29.21
C ALA A 24 5.01 0.01 28.33
N THR A 25 6.29 -0.21 28.62
CA THR A 25 7.42 0.31 27.83
C THR A 25 7.46 -0.32 26.45
N VAL A 26 7.34 -1.65 26.36
CA VAL A 26 7.29 -2.37 25.07
C VAL A 26 6.08 -1.93 24.25
N PHE A 27 4.91 -1.81 24.88
CA PHE A 27 3.71 -1.35 24.23
C PHE A 27 3.85 0.08 23.70
N ALA A 28 4.38 1.01 24.51
CA ALA A 28 4.61 2.38 24.08
C ALA A 28 5.63 2.47 22.93
N ALA A 29 6.71 1.67 22.99
CA ALA A 29 7.70 1.60 21.91
C ALA A 29 7.09 1.03 20.62
N LEU A 30 6.26 -0.01 20.72
CA LEU A 30 5.53 -0.54 19.57
C LEU A 30 4.57 0.52 19.00
N VAL A 31 3.76 1.17 19.82
CA VAL A 31 2.85 2.23 19.35
C VAL A 31 3.63 3.33 18.63
N ALA A 32 4.75 3.80 19.19
CA ALA A 32 5.59 4.81 18.56
C ALA A 32 6.14 4.33 17.21
N LEU A 33 6.67 3.11 17.14
CA LEU A 33 7.22 2.55 15.90
C LEU A 33 6.16 2.36 14.81
N PHE A 34 4.91 2.05 15.16
CA PHE A 34 3.84 1.80 14.19
C PHE A 34 3.10 3.08 13.76
N TYR A 35 2.98 4.08 14.64
CA TYR A 35 2.21 5.30 14.34
C TYR A 35 2.94 6.24 13.36
N ASP A 36 4.27 6.29 13.42
CA ASP A 36 5.08 7.15 12.54
C ASP A 36 5.21 6.61 11.09
N GLN A 37 4.65 5.44 10.77
CA GLN A 37 4.85 4.79 9.48
C GLN A 37 3.77 5.09 8.43
N THR A 38 2.65 5.71 8.82
CA THR A 38 1.57 6.01 7.88
C THR A 38 1.60 7.46 7.44
N VAL A 39 1.60 7.66 6.12
CA VAL A 39 1.46 8.97 5.48
C VAL A 39 0.24 8.96 4.57
N VAL A 40 -0.35 10.12 4.33
CA VAL A 40 -1.39 10.29 3.31
C VAL A 40 -0.76 10.15 1.93
N PHE A 41 -1.45 9.48 1.01
CA PHE A 41 -0.90 9.14 -0.30
C PHE A 41 -0.55 10.40 -1.14
N ASP A 42 -1.36 11.46 -1.06
CA ASP A 42 -1.07 12.79 -1.59
C ASP A 42 -0.82 13.80 -0.47
N ASP A 43 0.09 13.50 0.47
CA ASP A 43 0.39 14.36 1.63
C ASP A 43 0.82 15.79 1.26
N ALA A 44 1.49 15.95 0.12
CA ALA A 44 1.91 17.24 -0.42
C ALA A 44 0.81 17.97 -1.21
N GLY A 45 -0.35 17.35 -1.43
CA GLY A 45 -1.45 17.93 -2.19
C GLY A 45 -1.12 18.19 -3.66
N ARG A 46 -0.16 17.45 -4.23
CA ARG A 46 0.32 17.66 -5.60
C ARG A 46 -0.75 17.35 -6.63
N VAL A 47 -1.49 16.27 -6.41
CA VAL A 47 -2.54 15.83 -7.33
C VAL A 47 -3.86 16.54 -7.01
N SER A 48 -4.27 16.50 -5.74
CA SER A 48 -5.51 17.13 -5.26
C SER A 48 -5.54 18.65 -5.47
N GLY A 49 -4.38 19.33 -5.43
CA GLY A 49 -4.26 20.74 -5.75
C GLY A 49 -4.26 21.06 -7.25
N ALA A 50 -3.80 20.14 -8.09
CA ALA A 50 -3.67 20.34 -9.54
C ALA A 50 -4.93 19.90 -10.32
N TYR A 51 -5.68 18.92 -9.80
CA TYR A 51 -6.82 18.32 -10.49
C TYR A 51 -8.11 18.52 -9.68
N PRO A 52 -9.13 19.21 -10.23
CA PRO A 52 -10.38 19.49 -9.51
C PRO A 52 -11.28 18.26 -9.39
N ASN A 53 -11.01 17.20 -10.15
CA ASN A 53 -11.76 15.94 -10.11
C ASN A 53 -10.89 14.75 -10.54
N VAL A 54 -11.29 13.57 -10.09
CA VAL A 54 -10.60 12.30 -10.35
C VAL A 54 -10.55 11.98 -11.86
N ALA A 55 -11.60 12.31 -12.61
CA ALA A 55 -11.66 12.01 -14.04
C ALA A 55 -10.55 12.73 -14.83
N GLY A 56 -10.28 14.01 -14.52
CA GLY A 56 -9.20 14.78 -15.13
C GLY A 56 -7.82 14.21 -14.79
N TYR A 57 -7.63 13.77 -13.54
CA TYR A 57 -6.38 13.13 -13.11
C TYR A 57 -6.14 11.80 -13.83
N LEU A 58 -7.14 10.92 -13.88
CA LEU A 58 -7.04 9.65 -14.59
C LEU A 58 -6.88 9.84 -16.09
N ALA A 59 -7.51 10.83 -16.70
CA ALA A 59 -7.30 11.15 -18.12
C ALA A 59 -5.85 11.60 -18.40
N ALA A 60 -5.26 12.39 -17.49
CA ALA A 60 -3.85 12.77 -17.60
C ALA A 60 -2.94 11.54 -17.50
N LEU A 61 -3.19 10.64 -16.54
CA LEU A 61 -2.43 9.39 -16.38
C LEU A 61 -2.60 8.46 -17.57
N GLN A 62 -3.83 8.25 -18.05
CA GLN A 62 -4.16 7.44 -19.22
C GLN A 62 -3.24 7.79 -20.40
N SER A 63 -3.11 9.08 -20.72
CA SER A 63 -2.26 9.55 -21.81
C SER A 63 -0.78 9.14 -21.69
N GLN A 64 -0.29 8.86 -20.48
CA GLN A 64 1.09 8.46 -20.22
C GLN A 64 1.30 6.94 -20.27
N VAL A 65 0.26 6.14 -20.02
CA VAL A 65 0.40 4.69 -19.82
C VAL A 65 -0.20 3.82 -20.92
N SER A 66 -1.09 4.36 -21.76
CA SER A 66 -1.77 3.55 -22.79
C SER A 66 -0.90 3.15 -23.98
N THR A 67 0.31 3.70 -24.13
CA THR A 67 1.11 3.48 -25.34
C THR A 67 1.81 2.12 -25.28
N GLY A 68 1.46 1.21 -26.19
CA GLY A 68 2.13 -0.09 -26.33
C GLY A 68 1.63 -1.18 -25.36
N LEU A 69 0.53 -0.95 -24.66
CA LEU A 69 -0.14 -1.97 -23.87
C LEU A 69 -1.05 -2.87 -24.75
N PRO A 70 -1.23 -4.15 -24.38
CA PRO A 70 -2.21 -5.01 -25.02
C PRO A 70 -3.65 -4.50 -24.78
N ASN A 71 -4.52 -4.75 -25.76
CA ASN A 71 -5.94 -4.34 -25.74
C ASN A 71 -6.89 -5.54 -25.59
N ASP A 72 -6.38 -6.67 -25.13
CA ASP A 72 -7.10 -7.94 -24.97
C ASP A 72 -7.00 -8.49 -23.54
N LYS A 73 -6.25 -7.83 -22.66
CA LYS A 73 -6.03 -8.24 -21.26
C LYS A 73 -6.05 -7.03 -20.33
N ALA A 74 -6.53 -7.24 -19.10
CA ALA A 74 -6.36 -6.25 -18.05
C ALA A 74 -4.87 -6.06 -17.73
N VAL A 75 -4.47 -4.87 -17.33
CA VAL A 75 -3.08 -4.54 -17.01
C VAL A 75 -3.00 -3.88 -15.64
N ILE A 76 -2.12 -4.36 -14.77
CA ILE A 76 -1.73 -3.66 -13.55
C ILE A 76 -0.29 -3.21 -13.70
N ILE A 77 -0.06 -1.91 -13.55
CA ILE A 77 1.28 -1.32 -13.50
C ILE A 77 1.57 -0.95 -12.05
N ARG A 78 2.64 -1.54 -11.49
CA ARG A 78 3.19 -1.15 -10.20
C ARG A 78 4.33 -0.17 -10.40
N ILE A 79 4.14 1.06 -9.93
CA ILE A 79 5.16 2.09 -9.93
C ILE A 79 5.92 2.06 -8.61
N THR A 80 7.25 1.87 -8.67
CA THR A 80 8.13 1.76 -7.50
C THR A 80 9.30 2.72 -7.55
N GLU A 81 9.80 3.11 -6.38
CA GLU A 81 11.02 3.89 -6.25
C GLU A 81 12.16 3.06 -5.62
N ALA A 82 13.36 3.16 -6.18
CA ALA A 82 14.53 2.47 -5.67
C ALA A 82 14.92 3.01 -4.28
N GLY A 83 15.09 2.11 -3.31
CA GLY A 83 15.46 2.46 -1.93
C GLY A 83 14.28 2.81 -1.02
N CYS A 84 13.04 2.81 -1.54
CA CYS A 84 11.85 2.99 -0.73
C CYS A 84 11.60 1.75 0.16
N PRO A 85 11.63 1.86 1.51
CA PRO A 85 11.38 0.73 2.41
C PRO A 85 9.96 0.16 2.27
N CYS A 86 9.00 0.99 1.85
CA CYS A 86 7.60 0.58 1.69
C CYS A 86 7.40 -0.45 0.57
N ASN A 87 8.36 -0.60 -0.36
CA ASN A 87 8.31 -1.63 -1.39
C ASN A 87 8.30 -3.04 -0.78
N ILE A 88 8.98 -3.24 0.35
CA ILE A 88 9.09 -4.55 1.02
C ILE A 88 7.71 -5.06 1.42
N GLY A 89 6.88 -4.21 2.06
CA GLY A 89 5.52 -4.57 2.47
C GLY A 89 4.62 -4.96 1.29
N SER A 90 4.75 -4.26 0.15
CA SER A 90 3.94 -4.55 -1.05
C SER A 90 4.45 -5.73 -1.90
N SER A 91 5.66 -6.23 -1.65
CA SER A 91 6.33 -7.20 -2.53
C SER A 91 5.71 -8.59 -2.51
N GLY A 92 5.37 -9.11 -1.31
CA GLY A 92 4.70 -10.41 -1.17
C GLY A 92 3.29 -10.37 -1.76
N HIS A 93 2.53 -9.31 -1.46
CA HIS A 93 1.19 -9.09 -2.02
C HIS A 93 1.19 -9.08 -3.55
N TRP A 94 2.15 -8.37 -4.16
CA TRP A 94 2.30 -8.33 -5.61
C TRP A 94 2.54 -9.72 -6.22
N GLN A 95 3.38 -10.55 -5.58
CA GLN A 95 3.63 -11.92 -6.02
C GLN A 95 2.39 -12.81 -5.89
N GLU A 96 1.64 -12.67 -4.80
CA GLU A 96 0.37 -13.38 -4.59
C GLU A 96 -0.64 -13.01 -5.69
N MET A 97 -0.78 -11.72 -6.01
CA MET A 97 -1.65 -11.27 -7.09
C MET A 97 -1.21 -11.83 -8.45
N GLN A 98 0.09 -11.83 -8.75
CA GLN A 98 0.64 -12.39 -9.99
C GLN A 98 0.32 -13.88 -10.16
N GLN A 99 0.30 -14.65 -9.06
CA GLN A 99 -0.04 -16.07 -9.06
C GLN A 99 -1.55 -16.32 -9.12
N LYS A 100 -2.36 -15.37 -8.63
CA LYS A 100 -3.81 -15.51 -8.52
C LYS A 100 -4.55 -15.06 -9.79
N TYR A 101 -4.02 -14.11 -10.53
CA TYR A 101 -4.71 -13.44 -11.64
C TYR A 101 -4.00 -13.62 -12.99
N ASP A 102 -4.05 -14.83 -13.54
CA ASP A 102 -3.34 -15.21 -14.79
C ASP A 102 -3.81 -14.46 -16.05
N ASP A 103 -5.04 -13.91 -16.04
CA ASP A 103 -5.60 -13.12 -17.15
C ASP A 103 -5.32 -11.61 -17.03
N THR A 104 -4.46 -11.23 -16.09
CA THR A 104 -4.00 -9.84 -15.91
C THR A 104 -2.51 -9.76 -16.19
N LEU A 105 -2.10 -8.78 -16.99
CA LEU A 105 -0.69 -8.48 -17.23
C LEU A 105 -0.15 -7.62 -16.09
N PHE A 106 0.91 -8.10 -15.42
CA PHE A 106 1.58 -7.38 -14.34
C PHE A 106 2.87 -6.72 -14.84
N ILE A 107 2.96 -5.40 -14.73
CA ILE A 107 4.11 -4.61 -15.19
C ILE A 107 4.75 -3.91 -13.99
N GLU A 108 6.06 -4.06 -13.84
CA GLU A 108 6.85 -3.28 -12.89
C GLU A 108 7.43 -2.06 -13.61
N GLN A 109 7.13 -0.85 -13.11
CA GLN A 109 7.60 0.42 -13.67
C GLN A 109 8.40 1.19 -12.61
N PRO A 110 9.74 1.13 -12.63
CA PRO A 110 10.56 2.00 -11.79
C PRO A 110 10.28 3.47 -12.15
N LEU A 111 9.98 4.29 -11.15
CA LEU A 111 9.64 5.71 -11.33
C LEU A 111 10.76 6.49 -12.03
N LYS A 112 12.03 6.20 -11.66
CA LYS A 112 13.21 6.83 -12.27
C LYS A 112 13.36 6.52 -13.76
N SER A 113 12.76 5.45 -14.25
CA SER A 113 12.78 5.03 -15.66
C SER A 113 11.53 5.48 -16.42
N ALA A 114 10.55 6.06 -15.74
CA ALA A 114 9.34 6.59 -16.36
C ALA A 114 9.60 7.96 -17.03
N PRO A 115 8.82 8.36 -18.04
CA PRO A 115 8.85 9.73 -18.58
C PRO A 115 8.60 10.78 -17.50
N SER A 116 9.23 11.94 -17.60
CA SER A 116 9.07 13.04 -16.62
C SER A 116 7.62 13.51 -16.48
N SER A 117 6.84 13.45 -17.56
CA SER A 117 5.40 13.70 -17.56
C SER A 117 4.61 12.72 -16.68
N LEU A 118 4.99 11.44 -16.68
CA LEU A 118 4.39 10.45 -15.76
C LEU A 118 4.85 10.71 -14.33
N GLN A 119 6.15 10.95 -14.10
CA GLN A 119 6.69 11.20 -12.76
C GLN A 119 6.00 12.38 -12.05
N ALA A 120 5.62 13.42 -12.79
CA ALA A 120 4.89 14.58 -12.25
C ALA A 120 3.51 14.22 -11.69
N LEU A 121 2.88 13.16 -12.21
CA LEU A 121 1.53 12.70 -11.84
C LEU A 121 1.52 11.71 -10.67
N ILE A 122 2.70 11.24 -10.23
CA ILE A 122 2.82 10.30 -9.12
C ILE A 122 3.04 11.09 -7.82
N PRO A 123 2.14 11.00 -6.83
CA PRO A 123 2.31 11.67 -5.55
C PRO A 123 3.23 10.87 -4.59
N ALA A 124 3.09 9.54 -4.56
CA ALA A 124 3.86 8.64 -3.70
C ALA A 124 4.02 7.24 -4.31
N THR A 125 4.96 6.45 -3.77
CA THR A 125 5.20 5.05 -4.17
C THR A 125 5.14 4.10 -2.96
N PRO A 126 4.85 2.80 -3.14
CA PRO A 126 4.42 2.13 -4.38
C PRO A 126 2.98 2.49 -4.77
N MET A 127 2.76 2.72 -6.08
CA MET A 127 1.46 3.06 -6.67
C MET A 127 1.02 1.97 -7.65
N ALA A 128 -0.26 1.65 -7.67
CA ALA A 128 -0.90 0.78 -8.65
C ALA A 128 -1.70 1.61 -9.65
N LEU A 129 -1.56 1.27 -10.93
CA LEU A 129 -2.46 1.68 -12.01
C LEU A 129 -3.15 0.43 -12.54
N TYR A 130 -4.47 0.40 -12.62
CA TYR A 130 -5.22 -0.70 -13.22
C TYR A 130 -5.95 -0.22 -14.46
N LEU A 131 -5.65 -0.87 -15.57
CA LEU A 131 -6.34 -0.75 -16.84
C LEU A 131 -7.17 -2.01 -17.08
N ASP A 132 -8.41 -1.84 -17.51
CA ASP A 132 -9.24 -2.97 -17.92
C ASP A 132 -8.77 -3.58 -19.26
N SER A 133 -9.42 -4.64 -19.71
CA SER A 133 -9.09 -5.29 -20.98
C SER A 133 -9.37 -4.43 -22.22
N GLN A 134 -10.04 -3.29 -22.08
CA GLN A 134 -10.26 -2.30 -23.13
C GLN A 134 -9.19 -1.20 -23.12
N GLY A 135 -8.20 -1.31 -22.22
CA GLY A 135 -7.15 -0.35 -22.01
C GLY A 135 -7.61 0.93 -21.30
N GLN A 136 -8.78 0.94 -20.64
CA GLN A 136 -9.25 2.10 -19.86
C GLN A 136 -8.70 2.06 -18.44
N LEU A 137 -8.05 3.14 -17.99
CA LEU A 137 -7.55 3.30 -16.62
C LEU A 137 -8.70 3.56 -15.65
N LEU A 138 -9.06 2.54 -14.87
CA LEU A 138 -10.15 2.64 -13.89
C LEU A 138 -9.64 2.97 -12.48
N TYR A 139 -8.38 2.67 -12.17
CA TYR A 139 -7.82 2.91 -10.84
C TYR A 139 -6.41 3.48 -10.90
N ALA A 140 -6.14 4.50 -10.07
CA ALA A 140 -4.81 5.02 -9.84
C ALA A 140 -4.62 5.42 -8.38
N GLY A 141 -3.78 4.69 -7.64
CA GLY A 141 -3.58 4.97 -6.23
C GLY A 141 -2.70 3.93 -5.53
N PRO A 142 -2.67 3.92 -4.19
CA PRO A 142 -1.89 2.94 -3.44
C PRO A 142 -2.37 1.49 -3.65
N PHE A 143 -1.49 0.52 -3.41
CA PHE A 143 -1.86 -0.90 -3.45
C PHE A 143 -2.83 -1.30 -2.33
N SER A 144 -2.55 -0.81 -1.12
CA SER A 144 -3.27 -1.13 0.12
C SER A 144 -3.34 0.10 1.02
N GLN A 145 -4.25 0.08 2.00
CA GLN A 145 -4.40 1.11 3.02
C GLN A 145 -4.19 0.58 4.45
N GLY A 146 -3.87 1.47 5.38
CA GLY A 146 -3.69 1.19 6.81
C GLY A 146 -2.27 0.80 7.20
N VAL A 147 -2.04 0.68 8.51
CA VAL A 147 -0.73 0.47 9.16
C VAL A 147 -0.01 -0.84 8.79
N LEU A 148 -0.75 -1.88 8.39
CA LEU A 148 -0.16 -3.18 8.09
C LEU A 148 0.20 -3.37 6.62
N CYS A 149 -0.25 -2.47 5.72
CA CYS A 149 0.15 -2.42 4.31
C CYS A 149 0.18 -3.80 3.62
N ASN A 150 -0.79 -4.66 3.93
CA ASN A 150 -0.84 -6.07 3.51
C ASN A 150 -2.05 -6.34 2.60
N SER A 151 -2.18 -7.61 2.20
CA SER A 151 -3.20 -8.09 1.27
C SER A 151 -4.63 -7.93 1.79
N ASN A 152 -4.84 -8.02 3.10
CA ASN A 152 -6.16 -7.91 3.72
C ASN A 152 -6.83 -6.54 3.50
N ASN A 153 -6.04 -5.50 3.18
CA ASN A 153 -6.52 -4.14 2.91
C ASN A 153 -6.17 -3.67 1.49
N SER A 154 -6.10 -4.59 0.52
CA SER A 154 -5.81 -4.21 -0.87
C SER A 154 -6.98 -3.44 -1.49
N LEU A 155 -6.68 -2.25 -2.02
CA LEU A 155 -7.65 -1.41 -2.71
C LEU A 155 -7.75 -1.77 -4.20
N VAL A 156 -6.64 -2.16 -4.82
CA VAL A 156 -6.59 -2.48 -6.25
C VAL A 156 -7.27 -3.81 -6.57
N GLU A 157 -7.28 -4.79 -5.67
CA GLU A 157 -7.86 -6.13 -5.94
C GLU A 157 -9.36 -6.10 -6.27
N ALA A 158 -10.13 -5.16 -5.72
CA ALA A 158 -11.55 -5.01 -6.05
C ALA A 158 -11.77 -4.67 -7.54
N TYR A 159 -10.78 -4.07 -8.21
CA TYR A 159 -10.81 -3.80 -9.65
C TYR A 159 -10.41 -5.03 -10.46
N VAL A 160 -9.37 -5.74 -10.01
CA VAL A 160 -8.86 -6.95 -10.67
C VAL A 160 -9.91 -8.06 -10.68
N THR A 161 -10.65 -8.22 -9.57
CA THR A 161 -11.76 -9.17 -9.46
C THR A 161 -13.03 -8.71 -10.21
N GLY A 162 -13.07 -7.45 -10.65
CA GLY A 162 -14.21 -6.86 -11.34
C GLY A 162 -15.39 -6.50 -10.42
N GLU A 163 -15.21 -6.52 -9.10
CA GLU A 163 -16.19 -6.06 -8.11
C GLU A 163 -16.48 -4.56 -8.28
N ILE A 164 -15.45 -3.77 -8.60
CA ILE A 164 -15.55 -2.34 -8.90
C ILE A 164 -15.13 -2.08 -10.35
N ARG A 165 -15.93 -1.25 -11.03
CA ARG A 165 -15.69 -0.82 -12.43
C ARG A 165 -15.72 0.70 -12.64
N GLN A 166 -15.91 1.46 -11.57
CA GLN A 166 -15.98 2.92 -11.63
C GLN A 166 -14.57 3.52 -11.53
N HIS A 167 -14.37 4.71 -12.11
CA HIS A 167 -13.12 5.43 -12.02
C HIS A 167 -12.83 5.89 -10.59
N TYR A 168 -11.64 5.60 -10.05
CA TYR A 168 -11.29 5.96 -8.67
C TYR A 168 -9.79 6.23 -8.46
N ALA A 169 -9.49 7.19 -7.58
CA ALA A 169 -8.14 7.50 -7.14
C ALA A 169 -8.17 7.87 -5.64
N PRO A 170 -7.79 6.94 -4.73
CA PRO A 170 -7.78 7.20 -3.29
C PRO A 170 -6.55 8.04 -2.88
N LEU A 171 -6.59 9.34 -3.15
CA LEU A 171 -5.50 10.28 -2.87
C LEU A 171 -5.36 10.60 -1.37
N ASP A 172 -6.43 10.43 -0.60
CA ASP A 172 -6.50 10.65 0.84
C ASP A 172 -6.23 9.39 1.68
N ALA A 173 -5.98 8.25 1.02
CA ALA A 173 -5.65 7.01 1.71
C ALA A 173 -4.38 7.18 2.56
N ALA A 174 -4.42 6.63 3.77
CA ALA A 174 -3.28 6.64 4.69
C ALA A 174 -2.66 5.24 4.77
N GLY A 175 -1.33 5.16 4.65
CA GLY A 175 -0.59 3.90 4.64
C GLY A 175 0.91 4.11 4.51
N CYS A 176 1.64 3.01 4.29
CA CYS A 176 3.10 3.01 4.13
C CYS A 176 3.44 3.44 2.70
N TYR A 177 3.67 4.73 2.50
CA TYR A 177 4.04 5.28 1.20
C TYR A 177 5.31 6.13 1.33
N CYS A 178 6.14 6.09 0.30
CA CYS A 178 7.26 7.02 0.12
C CYS A 178 6.76 8.21 -0.68
N SER A 179 6.52 9.34 0.01
CA SER A 179 6.19 10.61 -0.65
C SER A 179 7.34 11.09 -1.51
N LEU A 180 7.02 11.53 -2.72
CA LEU A 180 7.98 12.09 -3.66
C LEU A 180 8.12 13.58 -3.38
N ARG A 181 9.03 13.92 -2.45
CA ARG A 181 9.42 15.29 -2.09
C ARG A 181 10.59 15.79 -2.93
#